data_AF-A0A2S6N2K2-F1
#
_entry.id   AF-A0A2S6N2K2-F1
#
_cell.length_a   1.000
_cell.length_b   1.000
_cell.length_c   1.000
_cell.angle_alpha   90.00
_cell.angle_beta   90.00
_cell.angle_gamma   90.00
#
_symmetry.space_group_name_H-M   'P 1'
#
loop_
_entity.id
_entity.type
_entity.pdbx_description
1 polymer ?
#
loop_
_entity_poly.entity_id
_entity_poly.type
_entity_poly.pdbx_seq_one_letter_code
_entity_poly.pdbx_strand_id
1 'polypeptide(L)'
;MEAELKLDGGRSQADLPADLPLAGGAAAVDQAELDAIGLVQRQLVEPSRRKVVAALPFLPECLDQLVDGRGHWFPPLLASTRPDAYRSGGGSVGGSVAMKILVVQGAGMNMRGKTQTEIFGTMTMEQYDQHIRQYAKELDIEVEIFHSNIEGEVINRLYQANDQGFDGALVNPAGFSRGYPALTAAISQVAYPVIEVHISNPVRRGPVSDTAAVSLGIVAGFGVLGYALALRGLRDRAKGG
;
A
#
# COMPACT_ATOMS: atom_id res chain seq x y z
N MET A 1 -25.07 -13.48 -58.08
CA MET A 1 -24.85 -12.91 -56.74
C MET A 1 -24.45 -14.07 -55.86
N GLU A 2 -23.16 -14.43 -55.91
CA GLU A 2 -22.60 -15.60 -55.24
C GLU A 2 -21.30 -15.18 -54.56
N ALA A 3 -21.13 -15.57 -53.31
CA ALA A 3 -19.97 -16.35 -52.87
C ALA A 3 -20.11 -16.68 -51.37
N GLU A 4 -20.22 -17.98 -51.11
CA GLU A 4 -20.05 -18.63 -49.81
C GLU A 4 -18.64 -18.35 -49.25
N LEU A 5 -18.54 -18.11 -47.94
CA LEU A 5 -17.25 -18.15 -47.24
C LEU A 5 -17.10 -19.51 -46.56
N LYS A 6 -16.34 -20.41 -47.21
CA LYS A 6 -15.88 -21.67 -46.63
C LYS A 6 -14.80 -21.39 -45.59
N LEU A 7 -14.97 -21.97 -44.40
CA LEU A 7 -13.90 -22.20 -43.45
C LEU A 7 -13.08 -23.39 -43.96
N ASP A 8 -11.76 -23.23 -44.05
CA ASP A 8 -10.85 -24.37 -44.19
C ASP A 8 -9.69 -24.24 -43.21
N GLY A 9 -9.44 -25.34 -42.51
CA GLY A 9 -8.40 -25.46 -41.50
C GLY A 9 -7.05 -25.78 -42.11
N GLY A 10 -5.99 -25.22 -41.54
CA GLY A 10 -4.63 -25.58 -41.90
C GLY A 10 -3.63 -24.86 -41.02
N ARG A 11 -2.96 -25.62 -40.14
CA ARG A 11 -1.74 -25.19 -39.46
C ARG A 11 -0.72 -24.75 -40.50
N SER A 12 -0.09 -23.59 -40.33
CA SER A 12 1.24 -23.36 -40.88
C SER A 12 2.05 -22.42 -40.01
N GLN A 13 3.15 -23.01 -39.54
CA GLN A 13 4.42 -22.46 -39.08
C GLN A 13 4.75 -21.10 -39.71
N ALA A 14 5.25 -20.17 -38.89
CA ALA A 14 5.76 -18.89 -39.34
C ALA A 14 7.04 -19.07 -40.16
N ASP A 15 6.96 -18.85 -41.47
CA ASP A 15 8.12 -18.77 -42.35
C ASP A 15 8.75 -17.37 -42.23
N LEU A 16 9.86 -17.29 -41.48
CA LEU A 16 10.80 -16.17 -41.57
C LEU A 16 11.74 -16.42 -42.77
N PRO A 17 12.03 -15.42 -43.61
CA PRO A 17 12.97 -15.56 -44.73
C PRO A 17 14.40 -15.86 -44.24
N ALA A 18 15.08 -16.75 -44.95
CA ALA A 18 16.35 -17.40 -44.55
C ALA A 18 17.62 -16.55 -44.81
N ASP A 19 17.47 -15.25 -45.00
CA ASP A 19 18.51 -14.37 -45.55
C ASP A 19 18.65 -13.05 -44.78
N LEU A 20 18.42 -13.08 -43.46
CA LEU A 20 18.87 -12.02 -42.56
C LEU A 20 20.41 -12.08 -42.43
N PRO A 21 21.15 -11.02 -42.81
CA PRO A 21 22.59 -10.98 -42.61
C PRO A 21 22.88 -10.99 -41.11
N LEU A 22 23.54 -12.05 -40.64
CA LEU A 22 24.20 -12.07 -39.34
C LEU A 22 25.27 -10.97 -39.38
N ALA A 23 24.97 -9.82 -38.78
CA ALA A 23 25.94 -8.75 -38.58
C ALA A 23 26.99 -9.19 -37.53
N GLY A 24 27.92 -10.03 -37.99
CA GLY A 24 29.26 -10.10 -37.43
C GLY A 24 30.05 -8.90 -37.95
N GLY A 25 30.30 -7.93 -37.09
CA GLY A 25 31.14 -6.78 -37.43
C GLY A 25 31.00 -5.69 -36.37
N ALA A 26 32.11 -5.34 -35.73
CA ALA A 26 32.19 -4.21 -34.84
C ALA A 26 31.92 -2.91 -35.62
N ALA A 27 30.66 -2.50 -35.67
CA ALA A 27 30.29 -1.16 -36.11
C ALA A 27 30.57 -0.20 -34.95
N ALA A 28 31.76 0.38 -34.94
CA ALA A 28 32.00 1.61 -34.20
C ALA A 28 31.06 2.66 -34.80
N VAL A 29 30.00 2.98 -34.07
CA VAL A 29 29.07 4.05 -34.46
C VAL A 29 29.84 5.37 -34.40
N ASP A 30 29.84 6.11 -35.50
CA ASP A 30 30.48 7.42 -35.58
C ASP A 30 29.76 8.40 -34.64
N GLN A 31 30.48 8.90 -33.65
CA GLN A 31 29.95 9.83 -32.67
C GLN A 31 29.45 11.13 -33.32
N ALA A 32 29.99 11.50 -34.50
CA ALA A 32 29.56 12.67 -35.25
C ALA A 32 28.15 12.52 -35.86
N GLU A 33 27.71 11.29 -36.21
CA GLU A 33 26.34 11.04 -36.68
C GLU A 33 25.32 11.09 -35.54
N LEU A 34 25.70 10.64 -34.34
CA LEU A 34 24.85 10.71 -33.14
C LEU A 34 24.61 12.16 -32.68
N ASP A 35 25.61 13.03 -32.83
CA ASP A 35 25.51 14.43 -32.42
C ASP A 35 24.62 15.25 -33.38
N ALA A 36 24.45 14.82 -34.64
CA ALA A 36 23.62 15.51 -35.63
C ALA A 36 22.10 15.30 -35.45
N ILE A 37 21.68 14.27 -34.72
CA ILE A 37 20.25 13.90 -34.55
C ILE A 37 19.61 14.60 -33.34
N GLY A 38 20.38 15.34 -32.53
CA GLY A 38 19.83 16.30 -31.57
C GLY A 38 18.93 15.72 -30.47
N LEU A 39 19.07 14.44 -30.14
CA LEU A 39 18.35 13.78 -29.05
C LEU A 39 19.34 13.44 -27.94
N VAL A 40 19.07 13.98 -26.75
CA VAL A 40 19.86 13.92 -25.50
C VAL A 40 20.83 15.09 -25.32
N GLN A 41 20.28 16.26 -24.96
CA GLN A 41 21.04 17.17 -24.10
C GLN A 41 21.26 16.47 -22.75
N ARG A 42 22.49 16.02 -22.49
CA ARG A 42 22.94 15.68 -21.14
C ARG A 42 23.08 16.99 -20.35
N GLN A 43 22.00 17.41 -19.72
CA GLN A 43 22.07 18.48 -18.74
C GLN A 43 22.68 17.89 -17.47
N LEU A 44 23.94 18.24 -17.20
CA LEU A 44 24.52 18.06 -15.87
C LEU A 44 23.68 18.88 -14.89
N VAL A 45 22.97 18.20 -14.00
CA VAL A 45 22.28 18.85 -12.88
C VAL A 45 23.35 19.21 -11.85
N GLU A 46 23.84 20.44 -11.93
CA GLU A 46 24.54 21.08 -10.81
C GLU A 46 23.61 21.06 -9.58
N PRO A 47 24.09 20.75 -8.37
CA PRO A 47 23.28 20.79 -7.17
C PRO A 47 22.85 22.25 -6.92
N SER A 48 21.65 22.59 -7.37
CA SER A 48 21.08 23.92 -7.18
C SER A 48 20.96 24.19 -5.69
N ARG A 49 21.69 25.20 -5.18
CA ARG A 49 21.39 25.85 -3.90
C ARG A 49 19.98 26.42 -3.99
N ARG A 50 18.96 25.65 -3.60
CA ARG A 50 17.59 26.14 -3.51
C ARG A 50 17.55 27.21 -2.43
N LYS A 51 17.31 28.45 -2.86
CA LYS A 51 16.71 29.46 -2.00
C LYS A 51 15.40 28.89 -1.48
N VAL A 52 15.27 28.82 -0.16
CA VAL A 52 14.02 28.55 0.54
C VAL A 52 13.04 29.65 0.10
N VAL A 53 12.04 29.27 -0.68
CA VAL A 53 10.91 30.15 -1.00
C VAL A 53 10.00 30.10 0.22
N ALA A 54 9.84 31.26 0.86
CA ALA A 54 9.02 31.43 2.05
C ALA A 54 7.59 30.91 1.81
N ALA A 55 7.12 30.09 2.74
CA ALA A 55 5.72 29.70 2.84
C ALA A 55 4.87 30.93 3.15
N LEU A 56 3.73 31.08 2.45
CA LEU A 56 2.66 31.99 2.82
C LEU A 56 2.04 31.54 4.16
N PRO A 57 1.55 32.48 4.99
CA PRO A 57 1.42 32.27 6.42
C PRO A 57 0.15 31.50 6.75
N PHE A 58 0.29 30.24 7.16
CA PHE A 58 -0.69 29.62 8.05
C PHE A 58 -0.35 30.08 9.49
N LEU A 59 -1.39 30.50 10.21
CA LEU A 59 -1.32 31.13 11.52
C LEU A 59 -0.49 30.32 12.54
N PRO A 60 0.34 30.98 13.36
CA PRO A 60 1.37 30.32 14.16
C PRO A 60 0.91 30.11 15.59
N GLU A 61 0.81 28.85 16.03
CA GLU A 61 0.79 28.58 17.48
C GLU A 61 1.31 27.20 17.89
N CYS A 62 1.81 26.36 16.96
CA CYS A 62 2.31 25.02 17.33
C CYS A 62 3.61 24.56 16.64
N LEU A 63 4.24 25.40 15.80
CA LEU A 63 5.41 24.98 15.00
C LEU A 63 6.79 25.39 15.55
N ASP A 64 6.85 26.15 16.64
CA ASP A 64 8.13 26.64 17.19
C ASP A 64 8.89 25.61 18.04
N GLN A 65 8.39 24.37 18.16
CA GLN A 65 9.03 23.34 18.99
C GLN A 65 9.73 22.21 18.20
N LEU A 66 9.84 22.29 16.87
CA LEU A 66 10.24 21.12 16.04
C LEU A 66 11.47 21.31 15.14
N VAL A 67 12.23 22.40 15.28
CA VAL A 67 13.48 22.59 14.52
C VAL A 67 14.54 23.20 15.43
N ASP A 68 15.74 22.61 15.47
CA ASP A 68 16.86 23.20 16.21
C ASP A 68 17.40 24.44 15.48
N GLY A 69 18.15 25.29 16.20
CA GLY A 69 18.77 26.50 15.65
C GLY A 69 19.79 26.28 14.52
N ARG A 70 19.94 25.06 14.00
CA ARG A 70 20.79 24.67 12.86
C ARG A 70 20.00 24.10 11.69
N GLY A 71 18.67 24.06 11.75
CA GLY A 71 17.81 23.66 10.63
C GLY A 71 17.70 22.15 10.42
N HIS A 72 18.06 21.33 11.43
CA HIS A 72 17.78 19.90 11.37
C HIS A 72 16.34 19.61 11.75
N TRP A 73 15.63 18.89 10.88
CA TRP A 73 14.30 18.37 11.16
C TRP A 73 14.43 17.14 12.08
N PHE A 74 13.88 17.25 13.28
CA PHE A 74 13.67 16.08 14.14
C PHE A 74 12.30 15.47 13.80
N PRO A 75 12.21 14.20 13.35
CA PRO A 75 10.96 13.47 13.57
C PRO A 75 10.70 13.47 15.08
N PRO A 76 9.45 13.54 15.55
CA PRO A 76 9.15 13.50 16.97
C PRO A 76 9.60 12.14 17.52
N LEU A 77 10.84 12.08 18.00
CA LEU A 77 11.35 10.99 18.81
C LEU A 77 10.76 11.18 20.20
N LEU A 78 9.73 10.38 20.46
CA LEU A 78 9.47 9.73 21.75
C LEU A 78 9.98 10.49 22.99
N ALA A 79 9.16 11.39 23.50
CA ALA A 79 9.02 11.58 24.93
C ALA A 79 7.53 11.41 25.27
N SER A 80 7.09 10.63 26.22
CA SER A 80 7.60 9.48 26.97
C SER A 80 6.37 8.99 27.76
N THR A 81 6.33 7.71 28.09
CA THR A 81 5.32 7.09 28.97
C THR A 81 3.87 7.21 28.47
N ARG A 82 3.48 6.41 27.47
CA ARG A 82 2.19 5.74 27.68
C ARG A 82 2.47 4.75 28.80
N PRO A 83 1.80 4.82 29.96
CA PRO A 83 1.86 3.70 30.86
C PRO A 83 1.46 2.49 30.03
N ASP A 84 2.18 1.40 30.21
CA ASP A 84 1.66 0.08 29.96
C ASP A 84 0.36 -0.04 30.77
N ALA A 85 -0.74 0.51 30.25
CA ALA A 85 -2.09 0.18 30.67
C ALA A 85 -2.46 -1.16 30.02
N TYR A 86 -1.49 -2.08 29.98
CA TYR A 86 -1.79 -3.49 29.94
C TYR A 86 -2.43 -3.79 31.27
N ARG A 87 -3.69 -4.18 31.21
CA ARG A 87 -4.57 -4.51 32.33
C ARG A 87 -3.90 -5.58 33.21
N SER A 88 -3.06 -5.16 34.17
CA SER A 88 -2.52 -6.04 35.21
C SER A 88 -3.60 -6.29 36.25
N GLY A 89 -4.68 -6.95 35.84
CA GLY A 89 -5.71 -7.48 36.71
C GLY A 89 -5.40 -8.94 37.00
N GLY A 90 -4.75 -9.20 38.13
CA GLY A 90 -4.74 -10.53 38.72
C GLY A 90 -6.17 -10.96 39.03
N GLY A 91 -6.63 -12.00 38.36
CA GLY A 91 -7.94 -12.59 38.56
C GLY A 91 -8.19 -13.70 37.54
N SER A 92 -8.05 -14.95 37.96
CA SER A 92 -8.45 -16.10 37.17
C SER A 92 -9.97 -16.09 36.97
N VAL A 93 -10.44 -15.89 35.75
CA VAL A 93 -11.76 -16.37 35.31
C VAL A 93 -11.65 -16.78 33.85
N GLY A 94 -11.95 -18.04 33.56
CA GLY A 94 -11.91 -18.62 32.22
C GLY A 94 -12.85 -17.92 31.24
N GLY A 95 -12.30 -17.62 30.06
CA GLY A 95 -12.98 -16.99 28.95
C GLY A 95 -11.96 -16.17 28.16
N SER A 96 -11.19 -16.80 27.27
CA SER A 96 -10.37 -16.06 26.31
C SER A 96 -11.32 -15.29 25.41
N VAL A 97 -11.45 -13.97 25.62
CA VAL A 97 -12.16 -13.11 24.69
C VAL A 97 -11.31 -13.09 23.42
N ALA A 98 -11.88 -13.62 22.33
CA ALA A 98 -11.19 -13.67 21.04
C ALA A 98 -10.85 -12.25 20.59
N MET A 99 -9.64 -12.06 20.08
CA MET A 99 -9.18 -10.76 19.57
C MET A 99 -10.08 -10.32 18.42
N LYS A 100 -10.52 -9.07 18.40
CA LYS A 100 -11.43 -8.52 17.39
C LYS A 100 -10.73 -7.49 16.51
N ILE A 101 -10.63 -7.80 15.22
CA ILE A 101 -9.88 -7.00 14.23
C ILE A 101 -10.80 -6.48 13.13
N LEU A 102 -10.62 -5.21 12.78
CA LEU A 102 -11.26 -4.59 11.63
C LEU A 102 -10.35 -4.76 10.40
N VAL A 103 -10.89 -5.23 9.29
CA VAL A 103 -10.20 -5.21 8.00
C VAL A 103 -10.88 -4.21 7.08
N VAL A 104 -10.16 -3.18 6.67
CA VAL A 104 -10.65 -2.12 5.78
C VAL A 104 -10.01 -2.29 4.39
N GLN A 105 -10.87 -2.34 3.37
CA GLN A 105 -10.49 -2.29 1.96
C GLN A 105 -10.87 -0.93 1.39
N GLY A 106 -9.89 -0.14 0.96
CA GLY A 106 -10.11 1.20 0.39
C GLY A 106 -10.64 1.18 -1.04
N ALA A 107 -10.66 2.35 -1.67
CA ALA A 107 -11.28 2.56 -2.98
C ALA A 107 -10.72 1.66 -4.09
N GLY A 108 -11.63 1.14 -4.92
CA GLY A 108 -11.36 0.32 -6.09
C GLY A 108 -11.14 -1.17 -5.81
N MET A 109 -11.09 -1.60 -4.55
CA MET A 109 -10.90 -3.02 -4.21
C MET A 109 -12.05 -3.92 -4.71
N ASN A 110 -13.27 -3.41 -4.78
CA ASN A 110 -14.43 -4.09 -5.36
C ASN A 110 -14.30 -4.45 -6.85
N MET A 111 -13.37 -3.82 -7.57
CA MET A 111 -13.10 -4.07 -8.99
C MET A 111 -12.07 -5.18 -9.24
N ARG A 112 -11.39 -5.67 -8.18
CA ARG A 112 -10.44 -6.78 -8.28
C ARG A 112 -11.12 -8.04 -8.81
N GLY A 113 -10.43 -8.75 -9.70
CA GLY A 113 -10.96 -9.95 -10.37
C GLY A 113 -12.03 -9.67 -11.43
N LYS A 114 -12.46 -8.41 -11.60
CA LYS A 114 -13.46 -8.00 -12.61
C LYS A 114 -12.83 -7.22 -13.77
N THR A 115 -11.80 -6.42 -13.49
CA THR A 115 -11.08 -5.63 -14.48
C THR A 115 -9.58 -5.81 -14.35
N GLN A 116 -8.84 -5.62 -15.45
CA GLN A 116 -7.38 -5.67 -15.50
C GLN A 116 -6.81 -6.93 -14.83
N THR A 117 -7.46 -8.07 -15.06
CA THR A 117 -7.13 -9.35 -14.39
C THR A 117 -5.77 -9.87 -14.82
N GLU A 118 -5.30 -9.50 -16.01
CA GLU A 118 -3.95 -9.72 -16.52
C GLU A 118 -2.88 -8.98 -15.69
N ILE A 119 -3.22 -7.87 -15.04
CA ILE A 119 -2.32 -7.07 -14.21
C ILE A 119 -2.44 -7.45 -12.72
N PHE A 120 -3.67 -7.68 -12.27
CA PHE A 120 -4.01 -7.76 -10.84
C PHE A 120 -4.44 -9.15 -10.37
N GLY A 121 -4.45 -10.12 -11.28
CA GLY A 121 -4.95 -11.46 -11.03
C GLY A 121 -6.46 -11.55 -11.16
N THR A 122 -6.94 -12.79 -11.21
CA THR A 122 -8.36 -13.13 -11.33
C THR A 122 -9.09 -13.18 -9.99
N MET A 123 -8.38 -13.04 -8.88
CA MET A 123 -8.98 -13.20 -7.56
C MET A 123 -9.87 -12.01 -7.20
N THR A 124 -11.12 -12.32 -6.85
CA THR A 124 -12.14 -11.32 -6.53
C THR A 124 -12.05 -10.84 -5.08
N MET A 125 -12.73 -9.74 -4.77
CA MET A 125 -12.82 -9.23 -3.39
C MET A 125 -13.47 -10.26 -2.45
N GLU A 126 -14.50 -10.95 -2.92
CA GLU A 126 -15.19 -11.98 -2.15
C GLU A 126 -14.26 -13.16 -1.84
N GLN A 127 -13.35 -13.51 -2.76
CA GLN A 127 -12.32 -14.52 -2.52
C GLN A 127 -11.26 -14.02 -1.53
N TYR A 128 -10.82 -12.75 -1.62
CA TYR A 128 -9.94 -12.16 -0.59
C TYR A 128 -10.60 -12.26 0.81
N ASP A 129 -11.87 -11.90 0.92
CA ASP A 129 -12.61 -11.94 2.18
C ASP A 129 -12.71 -13.36 2.76
N GLN A 130 -12.95 -14.36 1.91
CA GLN A 130 -12.94 -15.77 2.32
C GLN A 130 -11.59 -16.20 2.88
N HIS A 131 -10.49 -15.85 2.20
CA HIS A 131 -9.14 -16.15 2.69
C HIS A 131 -8.84 -15.43 4.01
N ILE A 132 -9.19 -14.16 4.13
CA ILE A 132 -8.99 -13.38 5.37
C ILE A 132 -9.74 -14.03 6.54
N ARG A 133 -11.00 -14.43 6.33
CA ARG A 133 -11.78 -15.13 7.36
C ARG A 133 -11.18 -16.48 7.73
N GLN A 134 -10.67 -17.21 6.76
CA GLN A 134 -10.00 -18.49 7.00
C GLN A 134 -8.73 -18.30 7.85
N TYR A 135 -7.88 -17.33 7.49
CA TYR A 135 -6.67 -17.00 8.27
C TYR A 135 -7.01 -16.54 9.69
N ALA A 136 -8.04 -15.71 9.85
CA ALA A 136 -8.48 -15.26 11.16
C ALA A 136 -8.98 -16.42 12.03
N LYS A 137 -9.77 -17.34 11.46
CA LYS A 137 -10.23 -18.55 12.14
C LYS A 137 -9.08 -19.45 12.60
N GLU A 138 -8.04 -19.61 11.78
CA GLU A 138 -6.83 -20.38 12.14
C GLU A 138 -6.05 -19.74 13.30
N LEU A 139 -6.22 -18.43 13.51
CA LEU A 139 -5.52 -17.66 14.54
C LEU A 139 -6.37 -17.38 15.79
N ASP A 140 -7.63 -17.84 15.82
CA ASP A 140 -8.64 -17.54 16.86
C ASP A 140 -8.91 -16.03 17.00
N ILE A 141 -9.09 -15.36 15.86
CA ILE A 141 -9.36 -13.92 15.74
C ILE A 141 -10.74 -13.73 15.11
N GLU A 142 -11.56 -12.88 15.72
CA GLU A 142 -12.79 -12.35 15.11
C GLU A 142 -12.43 -11.24 14.12
N VAL A 143 -12.94 -11.33 12.89
CA VAL A 143 -12.72 -10.29 11.86
C VAL A 143 -14.01 -9.73 11.31
N GLU A 144 -14.12 -8.40 11.34
CA GLU A 144 -15.10 -7.67 10.56
C GLU A 144 -14.41 -7.06 9.33
N ILE A 145 -14.95 -7.33 8.14
CA ILE A 145 -14.38 -6.81 6.90
C ILE A 145 -15.32 -5.75 6.36
N PHE A 146 -14.75 -4.59 6.02
CA PHE A 146 -15.45 -3.42 5.50
C PHE A 146 -14.76 -2.92 4.23
N HIS A 147 -15.54 -2.51 3.25
CA HIS A 147 -15.07 -1.85 2.05
C HIS A 147 -15.89 -0.60 1.77
N SER A 148 -15.24 0.47 1.33
CA SER A 148 -15.91 1.60 0.71
C SER A 148 -15.03 2.30 -0.32
N ASN A 149 -15.68 2.91 -1.32
CA ASN A 149 -15.06 3.82 -2.28
C ASN A 149 -15.10 5.28 -1.82
N ILE A 150 -15.68 5.56 -0.65
CA ILE A 150 -15.86 6.90 -0.09
C ILE A 150 -14.96 7.04 1.14
N GLU A 151 -14.04 8.01 1.14
CA GLU A 151 -13.08 8.23 2.23
C GLU A 151 -13.78 8.42 3.59
N GLY A 152 -14.82 9.25 3.63
CA GLY A 152 -15.56 9.54 4.86
C GLY A 152 -16.20 8.31 5.50
N GLU A 153 -16.64 7.33 4.70
CA GLU A 153 -17.18 6.07 5.24
C GLU A 153 -16.10 5.21 5.87
N VAL A 154 -14.89 5.19 5.29
CA VAL A 154 -13.73 4.52 5.87
C VAL A 154 -13.32 5.16 7.19
N ILE A 155 -13.24 6.49 7.23
CA ILE A 155 -12.93 7.24 8.46
C ILE A 155 -13.96 6.93 9.55
N ASN A 156 -15.25 7.02 9.22
CA ASN A 156 -16.32 6.73 10.17
C ASN A 156 -16.26 5.28 10.66
N ARG A 157 -15.93 4.32 9.79
CA ARG A 157 -15.78 2.92 10.21
C ARG A 157 -14.62 2.72 11.18
N LEU A 158 -13.49 3.41 10.98
CA LEU A 158 -12.34 3.37 11.88
C LEU A 158 -12.70 3.90 13.28
N TYR A 159 -13.41 5.03 13.34
CA TYR A 159 -13.89 5.60 14.61
C TYR A 159 -14.95 4.72 15.28
N GLN A 160 -15.89 4.16 14.51
CA GLN A 160 -16.86 3.23 15.05
C GLN A 160 -16.19 1.98 15.67
N ALA A 161 -15.16 1.43 15.03
CA ALA A 161 -14.37 0.34 15.61
C ALA A 161 -13.66 0.76 16.90
N ASN A 162 -13.21 2.01 16.97
CA ASN A 162 -12.56 2.54 18.16
C ASN A 162 -13.53 2.59 19.34
N ASP A 163 -14.74 3.10 19.11
CA ASP A 163 -15.79 3.17 20.13
C ASP A 163 -16.32 1.78 20.54
N GLN A 164 -16.30 0.82 19.60
CA GLN A 164 -16.67 -0.58 19.85
C GLN A 164 -15.57 -1.39 20.54
N GLY A 165 -14.38 -0.83 20.76
CA GLY A 165 -13.28 -1.50 21.45
C GLY A 165 -12.60 -2.59 20.64
N PHE A 166 -12.41 -2.39 19.34
CA PHE A 166 -11.59 -3.29 18.51
C PHE A 166 -10.13 -3.29 18.97
N ASP A 167 -9.47 -4.45 18.87
CA ASP A 167 -8.08 -4.64 19.32
C ASP A 167 -7.04 -4.18 18.27
N GLY A 168 -7.47 -3.96 17.03
CA GLY A 168 -6.60 -3.55 15.94
C GLY A 168 -7.32 -3.45 14.60
N ALA A 169 -6.64 -2.91 13.60
CA ALA A 169 -7.12 -2.93 12.22
C ALA A 169 -6.04 -3.27 11.20
N LEU A 170 -6.47 -3.89 10.10
CA LEU A 170 -5.71 -4.04 8.87
C LEU A 170 -6.31 -3.11 7.83
N VAL A 171 -5.52 -2.20 7.28
CA VAL A 171 -5.99 -1.23 6.27
C VAL A 171 -5.25 -1.45 4.97
N ASN A 172 -5.97 -1.83 3.93
CA ASN A 172 -5.48 -1.74 2.56
C ASN A 172 -6.02 -0.46 1.94
N PRO A 173 -5.24 0.63 1.88
CA PRO A 173 -5.75 1.92 1.43
C PRO A 173 -6.12 1.91 -0.06
N ALA A 174 -5.51 1.04 -0.88
CA ALA A 174 -5.74 0.96 -2.33
C ALA A 174 -5.75 2.36 -2.99
N GLY A 175 -6.88 2.82 -3.55
CA GLY A 175 -7.01 4.17 -4.12
C GLY A 175 -6.72 5.31 -3.12
N PHE A 176 -6.81 5.04 -1.82
CA PHE A 176 -6.54 6.02 -0.75
C PHE A 176 -5.09 6.09 -0.29
N SER A 177 -4.17 5.43 -0.99
CA SER A 177 -2.77 5.36 -0.56
C SER A 177 -2.05 6.71 -0.57
N ARG A 178 -2.50 7.70 -1.36
CA ARG A 178 -1.85 9.02 -1.46
C ARG A 178 -2.85 10.14 -1.65
N GLY A 179 -2.62 11.29 -1.01
CA GLY A 179 -3.45 12.48 -1.15
C GLY A 179 -4.70 12.48 -0.28
N TYR A 180 -4.73 11.65 0.77
CA TYR A 180 -5.85 11.51 1.71
C TYR A 180 -5.40 11.84 3.15
N PRO A 181 -5.19 13.14 3.45
CA PRO A 181 -4.70 13.56 4.76
C PRO A 181 -5.73 13.32 5.86
N ALA A 182 -7.03 13.37 5.56
CA ALA A 182 -8.07 13.12 6.55
C ALA A 182 -8.08 11.65 7.00
N LEU A 183 -7.95 10.70 6.06
CA LEU A 183 -7.76 9.29 6.39
C LEU A 183 -6.49 9.05 7.21
N THR A 184 -5.38 9.66 6.81
CA THR A 184 -4.10 9.54 7.53
C THR A 184 -4.23 10.07 8.97
N ALA A 185 -4.90 11.21 9.16
CA ALA A 185 -5.18 11.76 10.48
C ALA A 185 -6.09 10.82 11.30
N ALA A 186 -7.14 10.25 10.70
CA ALA A 186 -8.04 9.32 11.37
C ALA A 186 -7.31 8.08 11.91
N ILE A 187 -6.42 7.49 11.10
CA ILE A 187 -5.58 6.34 11.52
C ILE A 187 -4.69 6.71 12.70
N SER A 188 -4.15 7.94 12.73
CA SER A 188 -3.32 8.39 13.86
C SER A 188 -4.09 8.65 15.16
N GLN A 189 -5.42 8.82 15.08
CA GLN A 189 -6.28 9.19 16.21
C GLN A 189 -6.93 7.98 16.90
N VAL A 190 -7.07 6.84 16.23
CA VAL A 190 -7.61 5.62 16.86
C VAL A 190 -6.64 5.04 17.88
N ALA A 191 -7.16 4.48 18.97
CA ALA A 191 -6.35 3.97 20.07
C ALA A 191 -5.70 2.61 19.77
N TYR A 192 -6.31 1.82 18.88
CA TYR A 192 -5.82 0.50 18.50
C TYR A 192 -4.74 0.58 17.40
N PRO A 193 -3.81 -0.38 17.32
CA PRO A 193 -2.80 -0.42 16.27
C PRO A 193 -3.40 -0.72 14.90
N VAL A 194 -2.87 -0.03 13.87
CA VAL A 194 -3.23 -0.26 12.46
C VAL A 194 -2.03 -0.80 11.69
N ILE A 195 -2.18 -1.91 10.97
CA ILE A 195 -1.19 -2.39 10.01
C ILE A 195 -1.68 -2.11 8.59
N GLU A 196 -0.84 -1.46 7.80
CA GLU A 196 -1.11 -1.24 6.38
C GLU A 196 -0.82 -2.52 5.57
N VAL A 197 -1.72 -2.91 4.68
CA VAL A 197 -1.58 -4.12 3.86
C VAL A 197 -1.72 -3.80 2.38
N HIS A 198 -0.77 -4.25 1.56
CA HIS A 198 -0.85 -4.17 0.10
C HIS A 198 -0.69 -5.54 -0.53
N ILE A 199 -1.65 -5.92 -1.38
CA ILE A 199 -1.60 -7.16 -2.19
C ILE A 199 -0.33 -7.23 -3.04
N SER A 200 0.07 -6.11 -3.63
CA SER A 200 1.26 -5.98 -4.47
C SER A 200 2.29 -5.09 -3.81
N ASN A 201 3.53 -5.05 -4.30
CA ASN A 201 4.54 -4.12 -3.79
C ASN A 201 4.28 -2.70 -4.36
N PRO A 202 3.81 -1.73 -3.55
CA PRO A 202 3.49 -0.40 -4.04
C PRO A 202 4.74 0.40 -4.44
N VAL A 203 5.91 0.11 -3.87
CA VAL A 203 7.18 0.80 -4.13
C VAL A 203 7.60 0.68 -5.60
N ARG A 204 7.21 -0.40 -6.28
CA ARG A 204 7.48 -0.59 -7.72
C ARG A 204 6.77 0.45 -8.61
N ARG A 205 5.76 1.16 -8.09
CA ARG A 205 4.93 2.10 -8.86
C ARG A 205 5.17 3.57 -8.50
N GLY A 206 6.01 3.86 -7.52
CA GLY A 206 6.29 5.24 -7.08
C GLY A 206 6.41 5.38 -5.56
N PRO A 207 6.49 6.63 -5.06
CA PRO A 207 6.74 6.90 -3.65
C PRO A 207 5.63 6.37 -2.72
N VAL A 208 6.03 6.16 -1.46
CA VAL A 208 5.33 5.43 -0.37
C VAL A 208 3.90 5.94 -0.09
N SER A 209 3.03 5.04 0.37
CA SER A 209 1.70 5.35 0.89
C SER A 209 1.75 6.38 2.02
N ASP A 210 0.86 7.37 2.05
CA ASP A 210 0.82 8.40 3.10
C ASP A 210 0.35 7.79 4.44
N THR A 211 -0.57 6.81 4.40
CA THR A 211 -1.06 6.10 5.59
C THR A 211 -0.01 5.21 6.25
N ALA A 212 1.07 4.88 5.54
CA ALA A 212 2.16 4.07 6.06
C ALA A 212 2.90 4.78 7.20
N ALA A 213 2.99 6.11 7.15
CA ALA A 213 3.71 6.91 8.14
C ALA A 213 3.06 6.89 9.53
N VAL A 214 1.75 6.59 9.60
CA VAL A 214 0.96 6.54 10.84
C VAL A 214 0.55 5.12 11.23
N SER A 215 0.89 4.13 10.40
CA SER A 215 0.62 2.72 10.67
C SER A 215 1.70 2.13 11.58
N LEU A 216 1.33 1.15 12.40
CA LEU A 216 2.28 0.37 13.22
C LEU A 216 3.33 -0.33 12.35
N GLY A 217 2.93 -0.81 11.17
CA GLY A 217 3.78 -1.50 10.22
C GLY A 217 3.09 -1.67 8.89
N ILE A 218 3.84 -2.18 7.90
CA ILE A 218 3.37 -2.39 6.53
C ILE A 218 3.69 -3.81 6.11
N VAL A 219 2.71 -4.50 5.53
CA VAL A 219 2.90 -5.77 4.83
C VAL A 219 2.55 -5.58 3.36
N ALA A 220 3.52 -5.73 2.46
CA ALA A 220 3.32 -5.45 1.04
C ALA A 220 3.93 -6.51 0.13
N GLY A 221 3.21 -6.86 -0.94
CA GLY A 221 3.74 -7.69 -2.04
C GLY A 221 3.60 -9.20 -1.86
N PHE A 222 2.93 -9.67 -0.81
CA PHE A 222 2.70 -11.09 -0.52
C PHE A 222 1.33 -11.59 -1.02
N GLY A 223 0.62 -10.80 -1.81
CA GLY A 223 -0.74 -11.14 -2.22
C GLY A 223 -1.69 -11.21 -1.02
N VAL A 224 -2.64 -12.15 -1.09
CA VAL A 224 -3.60 -12.38 0.01
C VAL A 224 -2.94 -12.89 1.30
N LEU A 225 -1.79 -13.57 1.19
CA LEU A 225 -1.04 -14.07 2.34
C LEU A 225 -0.58 -12.91 3.25
N GLY A 226 -0.43 -11.71 2.70
CA GLY A 226 -0.13 -10.51 3.48
C GLY A 226 -1.11 -10.25 4.63
N TYR A 227 -2.38 -10.59 4.47
CA TYR A 227 -3.36 -10.49 5.57
C TYR A 227 -3.08 -11.49 6.68
N ALA A 228 -2.69 -12.73 6.37
CA ALA A 228 -2.34 -13.72 7.38
C ALA A 228 -1.12 -13.27 8.21
N LEU A 229 -0.11 -12.71 7.55
CA LEU A 229 1.08 -12.15 8.20
C LEU A 229 0.71 -10.99 9.13
N ALA A 230 -0.13 -10.08 8.66
CA ALA A 230 -0.55 -8.92 9.43
C ALA A 230 -1.44 -9.30 10.64
N LEU A 231 -2.39 -10.22 10.47
CA LEU A 231 -3.21 -10.76 11.56
C LEU A 231 -2.34 -11.41 12.64
N ARG A 232 -1.38 -12.23 12.24
CA ARG A 232 -0.44 -12.87 13.16
C ARG A 232 0.42 -11.84 13.89
N GLY A 233 0.91 -10.82 13.18
CA GLY A 233 1.68 -9.72 13.77
C GLY A 233 0.91 -8.97 14.85
N LEU A 234 -0.36 -8.63 14.62
CA LEU A 234 -1.22 -8.00 15.63
C LEU A 234 -1.42 -8.90 16.85
N ARG A 235 -1.77 -10.17 16.62
CA ARG A 235 -1.99 -11.15 17.69
C ARG A 235 -0.77 -11.34 18.58
N ASP A 236 0.40 -11.51 17.99
CA ASP A 236 1.63 -11.79 18.73
C ASP A 236 2.10 -10.54 19.49
N ARG A 237 1.90 -9.34 18.93
CA ARG A 237 2.11 -8.08 19.64
C ARG A 237 1.22 -7.95 20.88
N ALA A 238 -0.05 -8.30 20.79
CA ALA A 238 -0.99 -8.21 21.91
C ALA A 238 -0.61 -9.14 23.09
N LYS A 239 0.19 -10.19 22.83
CA LYS A 239 0.72 -11.12 23.85
C LYS A 239 2.03 -10.65 24.50
N GLY A 240 2.51 -9.44 24.18
CA GLY A 240 3.72 -8.86 24.77
C GLY A 240 5.01 -9.36 24.13
N GLY A 241 5.06 -9.31 22.79
CA GLY A 241 6.19 -9.78 21.97
C GLY A 241 7.59 -9.42 22.46
#